data_AF-A0A6N0LWW9-F1
#
_entry.id   AF-A0A6N0LWW9-F1
#
_cell.length_a   1.000
_cell.length_b   1.000
_cell.length_c   1.000
_cell.angle_alpha   90.00
_cell.angle_beta   90.00
_cell.angle_gamma   90.00
#
_symmetry.space_group_name_H-M   'P 1'
#
loop_
_entity.id
_entity.type
_entity.pdbx_description
1 polymer ?
#
loop_
_entity_poly.entity_id
_entity_poly.type
_entity_poly.pdbx_seq_one_letter_code
_entity_poly.pdbx_strand_id
1 'polypeptide(L)'
;MPTFFNYPFQSNGFIPHGHCYLWQTGLVWLHIISDATIALAYYSIPFLLIYFISKRKDVPFNGVFLLFGAFIIACGTGHLMDIWTLWHPNYWVAGGLKAITAIISIYTAFALFYLMPQALTLPSPAQLEAINKVLSTEIVERKRIEKELRLAEEVAQNSSQAKSEFLANMSHELRTPLNGILGYTQILQRTESLSEKGRKGLGVIYQCGSHLLTLINDVLDLSKIEARKLELYPVDFYLPAFIDSVTEICRIRAEQKVIAFQIELDPNLPTGIHADEKRLRQVLINLLSNAMKFTHQGSVTFKAQVIGQESNTNGKINYKIRFEVVDTGTGITPEQAEKIFQPFEQVGSQKRQSEGTGLGLAISQKIVLLMGGQIQVQSEFGKGSTFWFEAKFSESKDWAKVSRVVEQGTIIGYQGKRRTILIADDKWENRSVIVNLLEPIGFTVVEASNGQEAWVQSLAHEPDMIITDLVMPILDGFELINRLRQAGAFKEIPIVASSASVFAIDQHKSIDVGADAFLPKPIEAENLLEMLRQFLQLEWIFDAKVEAIKKISTDGFNQQNEMIYPSKEVLQELLELSQDGDIQNILELAEQISASDEKLNLFSQQLTQLASNFQLKRLETFIEQYIN
;
A
#
# COMPACT_ATOMS: atom_id res chain seq x y z
N MET A 1 -47.29 84.22 27.46
CA MET A 1 -46.59 83.63 28.62
C MET A 1 -47.32 84.07 29.89
N PRO A 2 -47.34 83.30 30.99
CA PRO A 2 -47.65 81.88 31.15
C PRO A 2 -48.59 81.69 32.37
N THR A 3 -49.83 81.20 32.21
CA THR A 3 -50.69 80.86 33.38
C THR A 3 -51.07 79.39 33.46
N PHE A 4 -50.69 78.56 32.48
CA PHE A 4 -50.98 77.13 32.50
C PHE A 4 -49.98 76.31 33.32
N PHE A 5 -48.72 76.78 33.45
CA PHE A 5 -47.67 76.03 34.15
C PHE A 5 -47.54 76.31 35.65
N ASN A 6 -48.29 77.27 36.21
CA ASN A 6 -48.22 77.63 37.64
C ASN A 6 -49.26 76.92 38.53
N TYR A 7 -50.13 76.07 37.96
CA TYR A 7 -51.22 75.42 38.71
C TYR A 7 -51.05 73.95 39.13
N PRO A 8 -50.02 73.16 38.80
CA PRO A 8 -50.04 71.74 39.14
C PRO A 8 -49.82 71.44 40.63
N PHE A 9 -49.46 72.44 41.46
CA PHE A 9 -49.13 72.24 42.89
C PHE A 9 -49.79 73.21 43.88
N GLN A 10 -50.77 74.03 43.46
CA GLN A 10 -51.57 74.85 44.39
C GLN A 10 -52.92 74.18 44.68
N SER A 11 -53.10 73.70 45.91
CA SER A 11 -54.31 73.00 46.38
C SER A 11 -55.54 73.91 46.63
N ASN A 12 -55.42 75.23 46.42
CA ASN A 12 -56.45 76.21 46.81
C ASN A 12 -57.55 76.48 45.76
N GLY A 13 -57.60 75.73 44.66
CA GLY A 13 -58.59 75.92 43.57
C GLY A 13 -59.44 74.70 43.21
N PHE A 14 -59.18 73.54 43.79
CA PHE A 14 -60.04 72.36 43.60
C PHE A 14 -61.10 72.32 44.70
N ILE A 15 -62.36 72.53 44.32
CA ILE A 15 -63.49 72.30 45.23
C ILE A 15 -63.49 70.79 45.58
N PRO A 16 -63.54 70.40 46.86
CA PRO A 16 -63.62 68.99 47.23
C PRO A 16 -65.03 68.50 46.93
N HIS A 17 -65.29 68.10 45.69
CA HIS A 17 -66.48 67.36 45.32
C HIS A 17 -66.05 65.93 45.03
N GLY A 18 -65.93 65.15 46.10
CA GLY A 18 -66.12 63.71 45.98
C GLY A 18 -67.51 63.45 45.42
N HIS A 19 -67.74 62.33 44.75
CA HIS A 19 -69.08 61.93 44.32
C HIS A 19 -70.00 61.95 45.54
N CYS A 20 -70.79 63.02 45.69
CA CYS A 20 -71.92 63.02 46.60
C CYS A 20 -72.97 62.18 45.91
N TYR A 21 -72.85 60.85 46.04
CA TYR A 21 -74.04 60.02 46.06
C TYR A 21 -74.96 60.72 47.05
N LEU A 22 -76.18 61.09 46.64
CA LEU A 22 -77.19 61.69 47.52
C LEU A 22 -77.65 60.68 48.61
N TRP A 23 -76.77 59.73 48.98
CA TRP A 23 -76.97 58.51 49.75
C TRP A 23 -78.24 57.76 49.36
N GLN A 24 -78.58 57.79 48.07
CA GLN A 24 -79.64 56.97 47.50
C GLN A 24 -79.19 55.50 47.52
N THR A 25 -79.81 54.71 48.38
CA THR A 25 -79.43 53.32 48.66
C THR A 25 -79.33 52.47 47.40
N GLY A 26 -80.27 52.61 46.46
CA GLY A 26 -80.25 51.87 45.19
C GLY A 26 -79.03 52.19 44.30
N LEU A 27 -78.65 53.47 44.22
CA LEU A 27 -77.51 53.90 43.39
C LEU A 27 -76.17 53.46 44.01
N VAL A 28 -76.06 53.54 45.33
CA VAL A 28 -74.86 53.08 46.05
C VAL A 28 -74.69 51.57 45.90
N TRP A 29 -75.75 50.77 46.08
CA TRP A 29 -75.71 49.33 45.87
C TRP A 29 -75.34 48.95 44.43
N LEU A 30 -75.82 49.70 43.44
CA LEU A 30 -75.46 49.46 42.04
C LEU A 30 -73.95 49.61 41.80
N HIS A 31 -73.34 50.68 42.30
CA HIS A 31 -71.89 50.89 42.18
C HIS A 31 -71.09 49.83 42.94
N ILE A 32 -71.47 49.51 44.18
CA ILE A 32 -70.80 48.45 44.96
C ILE A 32 -70.83 47.12 44.22
N ILE A 33 -72.00 46.69 43.75
CA ILE A 33 -72.15 45.40 43.05
C ILE A 33 -71.37 45.43 41.73
N SER A 34 -71.46 46.52 40.96
CA SER A 34 -70.75 46.67 39.69
C SER A 34 -69.23 46.61 39.89
N ASP A 35 -68.68 47.46 40.76
CA ASP A 35 -67.24 47.51 41.01
C ASP A 35 -66.71 46.22 41.65
N ALA A 36 -67.48 45.59 42.54
CA ALA A 36 -67.08 44.31 43.14
C ALA A 36 -67.05 43.19 42.08
N THR A 37 -68.04 43.18 41.17
CA THR A 37 -68.09 42.22 40.07
C THR A 37 -66.96 42.43 39.07
N ILE A 38 -66.66 43.68 38.71
CA ILE A 38 -65.54 44.03 37.82
C ILE A 38 -64.21 43.66 38.48
N ALA A 39 -64.01 44.00 39.75
CA ALA A 39 -62.81 43.62 40.49
C ALA A 39 -62.61 42.10 40.51
N LEU A 40 -63.66 41.32 40.81
CA LEU A 40 -63.60 39.86 40.81
C LEU A 40 -63.18 39.31 39.44
N ALA A 41 -63.75 39.83 38.34
CA ALA A 41 -63.34 39.47 36.99
C ALA A 41 -61.87 39.82 36.74
N TYR A 42 -61.42 40.99 37.17
CA TYR A 42 -60.06 41.49 36.96
C TYR A 42 -59.00 40.76 37.81
N TYR A 43 -59.37 40.12 38.92
CA TYR A 43 -58.45 39.23 39.64
C TYR A 43 -58.43 37.81 39.07
N SER A 44 -59.53 37.33 38.48
CA SER A 44 -59.60 35.97 37.92
C SER A 44 -58.87 35.80 36.58
N ILE A 45 -58.90 36.81 35.70
CA ILE A 45 -58.22 36.76 34.39
C ILE A 45 -56.69 36.60 34.53
N PRO A 46 -55.97 37.40 35.34
CA PRO A 46 -54.52 37.25 35.54
C PRO A 46 -54.13 35.90 36.12
N PHE A 47 -54.95 35.34 37.02
CA PHE A 47 -54.72 33.99 37.55
C PHE A 47 -54.72 32.94 36.43
N LEU A 48 -55.70 33.02 35.51
CA LEU A 48 -55.76 32.13 34.34
C LEU A 48 -54.58 32.34 33.38
N LEU A 49 -54.16 33.59 33.16
CA LEU A 49 -52.98 33.90 32.33
C LEU A 49 -51.69 33.31 32.93
N ILE A 50 -51.48 33.46 34.23
CA ILE A 50 -50.32 32.88 34.93
C ILE A 50 -50.37 31.35 34.85
N TYR A 51 -51.53 30.74 35.06
CA TYR A 51 -51.72 29.30 34.90
C TYR A 51 -51.35 28.83 33.49
N PHE A 52 -51.82 29.52 32.45
CA PHE A 52 -51.51 29.20 31.05
C PHE A 52 -49.99 29.23 30.77
N ILE A 53 -49.29 30.30 31.18
CA ILE A 53 -47.83 30.42 31.01
C ILE A 53 -47.10 29.33 31.79
N SER A 54 -47.57 29.01 33.00
CA SER A 54 -46.94 27.97 33.83
C SER A 54 -47.00 26.58 33.18
N LYS A 55 -48.06 26.30 32.41
CA LYS A 55 -48.26 25.04 31.70
C LYS A 55 -47.57 25.01 30.34
N ARG A 56 -47.45 26.16 29.66
CA ARG A 56 -46.93 26.25 28.29
C ARG A 56 -45.65 27.11 28.26
N LYS A 57 -44.52 26.47 28.57
CA LYS A 57 -43.19 27.11 28.68
C LYS A 57 -42.57 27.50 27.32
N ASP A 58 -43.10 26.95 26.23
CA ASP A 58 -42.74 27.20 24.83
C ASP A 58 -43.40 28.47 24.26
N VAL A 59 -44.25 29.16 25.02
CA VAL A 59 -44.89 30.40 24.55
C VAL A 59 -43.83 31.51 24.46
N PRO A 60 -43.58 32.04 23.25
CA PRO A 60 -42.71 33.19 23.10
C PRO A 60 -43.36 34.41 23.74
N PHE A 61 -42.55 35.34 24.27
CA PHE A 61 -43.01 36.59 24.87
C PHE A 61 -43.86 36.44 26.15
N ASN A 62 -43.55 35.44 26.99
CA ASN A 62 -44.20 35.22 28.29
C ASN A 62 -44.30 36.50 29.18
N GLY A 63 -43.32 37.40 29.10
CA GLY A 63 -43.33 38.68 29.82
C GLY A 63 -44.52 39.59 29.48
N VAL A 64 -45.06 39.53 28.26
CA VAL A 64 -46.23 40.33 27.84
C VAL A 64 -47.48 39.93 28.60
N PHE A 65 -47.70 38.62 28.79
CA PHE A 65 -48.84 38.11 29.53
C PHE A 65 -48.76 38.49 31.01
N LEU A 66 -47.56 38.56 31.59
CA LEU A 66 -47.35 39.05 32.96
C LEU A 66 -47.64 40.55 33.07
N LEU A 67 -47.24 41.35 32.06
CA LEU A 67 -47.55 42.79 32.02
C LEU A 67 -49.06 43.06 31.89
N PHE A 68 -49.75 42.30 31.04
CA PHE A 68 -51.22 42.34 30.99
C PHE A 68 -51.85 41.90 32.31
N GLY A 69 -51.33 40.85 32.94
CA GLY A 69 -51.77 40.42 34.26
C GLY A 69 -51.63 41.54 35.30
N ALA A 70 -50.47 42.18 35.37
CA ALA A 70 -50.20 43.30 36.29
C ALA A 70 -51.11 44.51 36.00
N PHE A 71 -51.33 44.85 34.73
CA PHE A 71 -52.24 45.91 34.31
C PHE A 71 -53.69 45.64 34.77
N ILE A 72 -54.20 44.43 34.51
CA ILE A 72 -55.58 44.06 34.87
C ILE A 72 -55.74 44.02 36.39
N ILE A 73 -54.74 43.52 37.15
CA ILE A 73 -54.75 43.59 38.61
C ILE A 73 -54.83 45.04 39.10
N ALA A 74 -54.01 45.94 38.54
CA ALA A 74 -53.98 47.35 38.92
C ALA A 74 -55.33 48.06 38.64
N CYS A 75 -55.99 47.72 37.52
CA CYS A 75 -57.36 48.15 37.25
C CYS A 75 -58.35 47.58 38.27
N GLY A 76 -58.24 46.30 38.62
CA GLY A 76 -59.14 45.61 39.56
C GLY A 76 -59.04 46.16 40.98
N THR A 77 -57.81 46.45 41.43
CA THR A 77 -57.57 47.19 42.67
C THR A 77 -58.22 48.57 42.64
N GLY A 78 -58.29 49.22 41.47
CA GLY A 78 -58.94 50.52 41.28
C GLY A 78 -60.42 50.48 41.64
N HIS A 79 -61.14 49.47 41.15
CA HIS A 79 -62.55 49.27 41.46
C HIS A 79 -62.79 48.97 42.94
N LEU A 80 -61.94 48.15 43.58
CA LEU A 80 -62.02 47.96 45.04
C LEU A 80 -61.77 49.26 45.81
N MET A 81 -60.85 50.09 45.31
CA MET A 81 -60.57 51.39 45.90
C MET A 81 -61.75 52.35 45.73
N ASP A 82 -62.44 52.33 44.58
CA ASP A 82 -63.62 53.14 44.36
C ASP A 82 -64.74 52.76 45.38
N ILE A 83 -64.95 51.47 45.65
CA ILE A 83 -65.83 51.00 46.74
C ILE A 83 -65.36 51.52 48.10
N TRP A 84 -64.07 51.37 48.43
CA TRP A 84 -63.50 51.83 49.70
C TRP A 84 -63.71 53.33 49.91
N THR A 85 -63.55 54.12 48.83
CA THR A 85 -63.68 55.57 48.89
C THR A 85 -65.09 56.08 49.14
N LEU A 86 -66.12 55.23 49.03
CA LEU A 86 -67.49 55.56 49.43
C LEU A 86 -67.60 55.88 50.93
N TRP A 87 -66.83 55.19 51.77
CA TRP A 87 -66.85 55.39 53.22
C TRP A 87 -65.58 56.07 53.75
N HIS A 88 -64.44 55.86 53.09
CA HIS A 88 -63.15 56.36 53.55
C HIS A 88 -62.49 57.22 52.46
N PRO A 89 -62.44 58.56 52.61
CA PRO A 89 -62.02 59.50 51.56
C PRO A 89 -60.48 59.54 51.34
N ASN A 90 -59.86 58.38 51.16
CA ASN A 90 -58.42 58.23 50.95
C ASN A 90 -58.02 58.52 49.48
N TYR A 91 -58.36 59.69 48.97
CA TYR A 91 -58.22 60.04 47.54
C TYR A 91 -56.77 60.02 47.03
N TRP A 92 -55.79 60.32 47.89
CA TRP A 92 -54.37 60.21 47.54
C TRP A 92 -53.96 58.78 47.17
N VAL A 93 -54.47 57.80 47.90
CA VAL A 93 -54.20 56.37 47.61
C VAL A 93 -54.88 55.97 46.31
N ALA A 94 -56.11 56.40 46.07
CA ALA A 94 -56.83 56.12 44.82
C ALA A 94 -56.15 56.77 43.60
N GLY A 95 -55.68 58.02 43.73
CA GLY A 95 -54.92 58.72 42.72
C GLY A 95 -53.56 58.06 42.43
N GLY A 96 -52.85 57.64 43.49
CA GLY A 96 -51.61 56.88 43.35
C GLY A 96 -51.81 55.56 42.61
N LEU A 97 -52.89 54.84 42.90
CA LEU A 97 -53.22 53.61 42.21
C LEU A 97 -53.52 53.84 40.72
N LYS A 98 -54.27 54.90 40.39
CA LYS A 98 -54.51 55.32 38.99
C LYS A 98 -53.22 55.67 38.26
N ALA A 99 -52.28 56.33 38.93
CA ALA A 99 -50.96 56.63 38.37
C ALA A 99 -50.13 55.37 38.10
N ILE A 100 -50.12 54.40 39.03
CA ILE A 100 -49.46 53.09 38.83
C ILE A 100 -50.05 52.37 37.62
N THR A 101 -51.38 52.29 37.53
CA THR A 101 -52.07 51.69 36.39
C THR A 101 -51.67 52.36 35.08
N ALA A 102 -51.61 53.70 35.03
CA ALA A 102 -51.20 54.44 33.83
C ALA A 102 -49.76 54.14 33.42
N ILE A 103 -48.83 54.05 34.37
CA ILE A 103 -47.42 53.69 34.11
C ILE A 103 -47.32 52.29 33.51
N ILE A 104 -48.01 51.31 34.10
CA ILE A 104 -48.02 49.92 33.60
C ILE A 104 -48.62 49.86 32.19
N SER A 105 -49.71 50.61 31.91
CA SER A 105 -50.32 50.68 30.58
C SER A 105 -49.37 51.21 29.51
N ILE A 106 -48.68 52.32 29.79
CA ILE A 106 -47.73 52.93 28.85
C ILE A 106 -46.58 51.97 28.55
N TYR A 107 -46.04 51.35 29.60
CA TYR A 107 -44.98 50.35 29.44
C TYR A 107 -45.45 49.13 28.65
N THR A 108 -46.65 48.61 28.92
CA THR A 108 -47.24 47.48 28.20
C THR A 108 -47.44 47.81 26.73
N ALA A 109 -47.94 49.01 26.40
CA ALA A 109 -48.11 49.46 25.02
C ALA A 109 -46.77 49.56 24.27
N PHE A 110 -45.74 50.10 24.91
CA PHE A 110 -44.39 50.17 24.33
C PHE A 110 -43.79 48.77 24.11
N ALA A 111 -43.93 47.87 25.09
CA ALA A 111 -43.46 46.49 24.96
C ALA A 111 -44.16 45.77 23.79
N LEU A 112 -45.47 45.94 23.62
CA LEU A 112 -46.22 45.35 22.51
C LEU A 112 -45.76 45.86 21.16
N PHE A 113 -45.45 47.15 21.02
CA PHE A 113 -44.96 47.71 19.77
C PHE A 113 -43.69 47.02 19.27
N TYR A 114 -42.78 46.68 20.18
CA TYR A 114 -41.53 45.98 19.85
C TYR A 114 -41.72 44.48 19.59
N LEU A 115 -42.65 43.83 20.30
CA LEU A 115 -42.82 42.38 20.25
C LEU A 115 -43.76 41.91 19.14
N MET A 116 -44.70 42.74 18.70
CA MET A 116 -45.65 42.41 17.62
C MET A 116 -44.96 42.01 16.30
N PRO A 117 -43.94 42.72 15.79
CA PRO A 117 -43.22 42.30 14.60
C PRO A 117 -42.57 40.92 14.76
N GLN A 118 -42.01 40.62 15.93
CA GLN A 118 -41.36 39.32 16.19
C GLN A 118 -42.39 38.18 16.25
N ALA A 119 -43.56 38.40 16.85
CA ALA A 119 -44.64 37.42 16.91
C ALA A 119 -45.17 37.04 15.51
N LEU A 120 -45.19 37.99 14.57
CA LEU A 120 -45.63 37.75 13.19
C LEU A 120 -44.63 36.95 12.33
N THR A 121 -43.38 36.79 12.78
CA THR A 121 -42.37 35.97 12.06
C THR A 121 -42.49 34.47 12.35
N LEU A 122 -43.26 34.09 13.37
CA LEU A 122 -43.41 32.69 13.74
C LEU A 122 -44.26 31.96 12.68
N PRO A 123 -43.79 30.79 12.21
CA PRO A 123 -44.50 30.04 11.18
C PRO A 123 -45.87 29.58 11.70
N SER A 124 -46.87 29.64 10.83
CA SER A 124 -48.21 29.18 11.18
C SER A 124 -48.24 27.64 11.30
N PRO A 125 -49.19 27.06 12.06
CA PRO A 125 -49.34 25.61 12.14
C PRO A 125 -49.46 24.93 10.77
N ALA A 126 -50.13 25.58 9.81
CA ALA A 126 -50.27 25.08 8.44
C ALA A 126 -48.93 25.05 7.68
N GLN A 127 -48.05 26.05 7.90
CA GLN A 127 -46.70 26.05 7.32
C GLN A 127 -45.83 24.94 7.91
N LEU A 128 -45.91 24.71 9.23
CA LEU A 128 -45.20 23.62 9.90
C LEU A 128 -45.64 22.25 9.38
N GLU A 129 -46.94 22.04 9.17
CA GLU A 129 -47.48 20.80 8.61
C GLU A 129 -47.01 20.58 7.16
N ALA A 130 -47.00 21.63 6.33
CA ALA A 130 -46.48 21.57 4.97
C ALA A 130 -44.99 21.20 4.95
N ILE A 131 -44.17 21.82 5.82
CA ILE A 131 -42.73 21.52 5.95
C ILE A 131 -42.53 20.06 6.38
N ASN A 132 -43.26 19.58 7.38
CA ASN A 132 -43.15 18.21 7.85
C ASN A 132 -43.54 17.19 6.77
N LYS A 133 -44.57 17.49 5.96
CA LYS A 133 -44.96 16.63 4.83
C LYS A 133 -43.85 16.54 3.80
N VAL A 134 -43.27 17.67 3.38
CA VAL A 134 -42.13 17.71 2.45
C VAL A 134 -40.91 16.96 3.01
N LEU A 135 -40.60 17.16 4.28
CA LEU A 135 -39.47 16.49 4.93
C LEU A 135 -39.69 14.97 5.00
N SER A 136 -40.91 14.51 5.30
CA SER A 136 -41.22 13.09 5.33
C SER A 136 -41.07 12.42 3.96
N THR A 137 -41.47 13.11 2.89
CA THR A 137 -41.32 12.59 1.53
C THR A 137 -39.84 12.49 1.14
N GLU A 138 -39.04 13.50 1.46
CA GLU A 138 -37.58 13.51 1.23
C GLU A 138 -36.89 12.36 1.99
N ILE A 139 -37.27 12.11 3.24
CA ILE A 139 -36.69 11.01 4.05
C ILE A 139 -36.99 9.65 3.42
N VAL A 140 -38.22 9.43 2.93
CA VAL A 140 -38.60 8.18 2.28
C VAL A 140 -37.80 7.97 0.99
N GLU A 141 -37.64 9.02 0.19
CA GLU A 141 -36.86 8.97 -1.05
C GLU A 141 -35.39 8.65 -0.78
N ARG A 142 -34.75 9.35 0.18
CA ARG A 142 -33.36 9.08 0.58
C ARG A 142 -33.15 7.64 1.02
N LYS A 143 -34.05 7.10 1.85
CA LYS A 143 -33.96 5.70 2.30
C LYS A 143 -34.11 4.69 1.16
N ARG A 144 -34.92 5.00 0.14
CA ARG A 144 -35.05 4.14 -1.04
C ARG A 144 -33.73 4.11 -1.82
N ILE A 145 -33.16 5.27 -2.10
CA ILE A 145 -31.89 5.41 -2.83
C ILE A 145 -30.75 4.70 -2.07
N GLU A 146 -30.66 4.88 -0.76
CA GLU A 146 -29.65 4.22 0.08
C GLU A 146 -29.75 2.69 0.02
N LYS A 147 -30.97 2.15 0.02
CA LYS A 147 -31.20 0.70 -0.10
C LYS A 147 -30.84 0.17 -1.50
N GLU A 148 -31.22 0.89 -2.55
CA GLU A 148 -30.88 0.54 -3.93
C GLU A 148 -29.36 0.55 -4.13
N LEU A 149 -28.67 1.56 -3.60
CA LEU A 149 -27.21 1.65 -3.64
C LEU A 149 -26.55 0.47 -2.93
N ARG A 150 -26.99 0.14 -1.71
CA ARG A 150 -26.44 -0.97 -0.93
C ARG A 150 -26.60 -2.32 -1.65
N LEU A 151 -27.75 -2.57 -2.26
CA LEU A 151 -27.97 -3.78 -3.05
C LEU A 151 -27.06 -3.83 -4.28
N ALA A 152 -26.87 -2.70 -4.97
CA ALA A 152 -25.97 -2.62 -6.12
C ALA A 152 -24.50 -2.87 -5.71
N GLU A 153 -24.06 -2.31 -4.57
CA GLU A 153 -22.72 -2.55 -4.02
C GLU A 153 -22.49 -4.02 -3.66
N GLU A 154 -23.46 -4.67 -3.01
CA GLU A 154 -23.37 -6.08 -2.64
C GLU A 154 -23.26 -6.99 -3.88
N VAL A 155 -24.06 -6.74 -4.91
CA VAL A 155 -23.99 -7.47 -6.18
C VAL A 155 -22.64 -7.25 -6.87
N ALA A 156 -22.14 -6.02 -6.91
CA ALA A 156 -20.85 -5.69 -7.50
C ALA A 156 -19.69 -6.39 -6.76
N GLN A 157 -19.74 -6.41 -5.43
CA GLN A 157 -18.71 -7.00 -4.59
C GLN A 157 -18.70 -8.53 -4.68
N ASN A 158 -19.86 -9.18 -4.66
CA ASN A 158 -19.98 -10.62 -4.86
C ASN A 158 -19.46 -11.04 -6.26
N SER A 159 -19.78 -10.26 -7.29
CA SER A 159 -19.26 -10.49 -8.65
C SER A 159 -17.72 -10.36 -8.72
N SER A 160 -17.17 -9.32 -8.08
CA SER A 160 -15.71 -9.12 -8.00
C SER A 160 -15.00 -10.25 -7.25
N GLN A 161 -15.58 -10.71 -6.13
CA GLN A 161 -15.03 -11.82 -5.36
C GLN A 161 -15.06 -13.13 -6.15
N ALA A 162 -16.18 -13.46 -6.78
CA ALA A 162 -16.31 -14.65 -7.61
C ALA A 162 -15.33 -14.64 -8.79
N LYS A 163 -15.14 -13.49 -9.46
CA LYS A 163 -14.13 -13.29 -10.52
C LYS A 163 -12.73 -13.58 -10.00
N SER A 164 -12.40 -13.08 -8.80
CA SER A 164 -11.08 -13.25 -8.19
C SER A 164 -10.79 -14.70 -7.81
N GLU A 165 -11.77 -15.39 -7.20
CA GLU A 165 -11.66 -16.81 -6.82
C GLU A 165 -11.52 -17.70 -8.06
N PHE A 166 -12.32 -17.42 -9.11
CA PHE A 166 -12.22 -18.14 -10.38
C PHE A 166 -10.82 -18.00 -10.99
N LEU A 167 -10.27 -16.77 -11.06
CA LEU A 167 -8.94 -16.53 -11.64
C LEU A 167 -7.82 -17.19 -10.81
N ALA A 168 -7.92 -17.14 -9.48
CA ALA A 168 -6.97 -17.81 -8.58
C ALA A 168 -6.92 -19.33 -8.82
N ASN A 169 -8.09 -19.98 -8.85
CA ASN A 169 -8.19 -21.42 -9.09
C ASN A 169 -7.69 -21.79 -10.48
N MET A 170 -8.12 -21.06 -11.51
CA MET A 170 -7.67 -21.29 -12.89
C MET A 170 -6.16 -21.14 -13.05
N SER A 171 -5.54 -20.16 -12.38
CA SER A 171 -4.09 -20.04 -12.45
C SER A 171 -3.36 -21.24 -11.84
N HIS A 172 -3.84 -21.81 -10.75
CA HIS A 172 -3.22 -22.99 -10.15
C HIS A 172 -3.35 -24.21 -11.08
N GLU A 173 -4.53 -24.39 -11.69
CA GLU A 173 -4.81 -25.44 -12.67
C GLU A 173 -3.99 -25.28 -13.95
N LEU A 174 -3.69 -24.05 -14.37
CA LEU A 174 -2.84 -23.79 -15.55
C LEU A 174 -1.34 -23.90 -15.24
N ARG A 175 -0.91 -23.50 -14.03
CA ARG A 175 0.51 -23.50 -13.64
C ARG A 175 1.07 -24.91 -13.53
N THR A 176 0.30 -25.85 -12.98
CA THR A 176 0.74 -27.22 -12.73
C THR A 176 1.15 -27.96 -14.02
N PRO A 177 0.30 -28.08 -15.07
CA PRO A 177 0.72 -28.73 -16.32
C PRO A 177 1.82 -27.96 -17.05
N LEU A 178 1.84 -26.63 -16.94
CA LEU A 178 2.85 -25.79 -17.58
C LEU A 178 4.24 -25.97 -16.97
N ASN A 179 4.32 -26.07 -15.63
CA ASN A 179 5.57 -26.40 -14.94
C ASN A 179 6.07 -27.81 -15.32
N GLY A 180 5.17 -28.76 -15.55
CA GLY A 180 5.51 -30.07 -16.11
C GLY A 180 6.15 -29.97 -17.49
N ILE A 181 5.56 -29.21 -18.42
CA ILE A 181 6.12 -28.97 -19.76
C ILE A 181 7.50 -28.30 -19.68
N LEU A 182 7.64 -27.29 -18.80
CA LEU A 182 8.91 -26.59 -18.60
C LEU A 182 9.99 -27.50 -17.98
N GLY A 183 9.60 -28.35 -17.02
CA GLY A 183 10.50 -29.33 -16.41
C GLY A 183 11.03 -30.33 -17.43
N TYR A 184 10.16 -30.93 -18.24
CA TYR A 184 10.57 -31.88 -19.28
C TYR A 184 11.44 -31.23 -20.35
N THR A 185 11.13 -30.00 -20.77
CA THR A 185 11.97 -29.28 -21.75
C THR A 185 13.36 -28.99 -21.20
N GLN A 186 13.50 -28.65 -19.92
CA GLN A 186 14.81 -28.48 -19.27
C GLN A 186 15.57 -29.80 -19.11
N ILE A 187 14.89 -30.89 -18.75
CA ILE A 187 15.50 -32.23 -18.65
C ILE A 187 16.04 -32.65 -20.01
N LEU A 188 15.24 -32.55 -21.07
CA LEU A 188 15.67 -32.92 -22.42
C LEU A 188 16.86 -32.07 -22.90
N GLN A 189 16.89 -30.77 -22.57
CA GLN A 189 18.02 -29.89 -22.89
C GLN A 189 19.34 -30.28 -22.20
N ARG A 190 19.28 -30.91 -21.02
CA ARG A 190 20.44 -31.28 -20.19
C ARG A 190 20.90 -32.73 -20.40
N THR A 191 19.98 -33.65 -20.68
CA THR A 191 20.24 -35.09 -20.61
C THR A 191 20.48 -35.74 -21.97
N GLU A 192 19.98 -35.17 -23.08
CA GLU A 192 20.12 -35.77 -24.42
C GLU A 192 21.17 -35.07 -25.30
N SER A 193 21.88 -35.85 -26.13
CA SER A 193 22.69 -35.35 -27.24
C SER A 193 21.78 -34.88 -28.38
N LEU A 194 21.13 -33.73 -28.18
CA LEU A 194 20.18 -33.17 -29.14
C LEU A 194 20.89 -32.61 -30.36
N SER A 195 20.30 -32.82 -31.55
CA SER A 195 20.68 -32.07 -32.75
C SER A 195 20.44 -30.56 -32.56
N GLU A 196 21.16 -29.72 -33.31
CA GLU A 196 20.99 -28.25 -33.23
C GLU A 196 19.53 -27.80 -33.44
N LYS A 197 18.80 -28.48 -34.36
CA LYS A 197 17.36 -28.27 -34.57
C LYS A 197 16.52 -28.69 -33.35
N GLY A 198 16.84 -29.81 -32.71
CA GLY A 198 16.16 -30.27 -31.50
C GLY A 198 16.36 -29.31 -30.32
N ARG A 199 17.58 -28.79 -30.15
CA ARG A 199 17.92 -27.81 -29.10
C ARG A 199 17.20 -26.48 -29.32
N LYS A 200 17.16 -25.97 -30.56
CA LYS A 200 16.36 -24.79 -30.94
C LYS A 200 14.88 -25.01 -30.69
N GLY A 201 14.32 -26.16 -31.08
CA GLY A 201 12.90 -26.49 -30.86
C GLY A 201 12.52 -26.51 -29.38
N LEU A 202 13.32 -27.17 -28.54
CA LEU A 202 13.11 -27.18 -27.09
C LEU A 202 13.25 -25.80 -26.46
N GLY A 203 14.20 -24.98 -26.94
CA GLY A 203 14.32 -23.58 -26.53
C GLY A 203 13.06 -22.76 -26.80
N VAL A 204 12.44 -22.94 -27.98
CA VAL A 204 11.18 -22.27 -28.32
C VAL A 204 10.03 -22.74 -27.40
N ILE A 205 9.90 -24.05 -27.14
CA ILE A 205 8.85 -24.57 -26.25
C ILE A 205 9.02 -24.00 -24.83
N TYR A 206 10.26 -23.99 -24.33
CA TYR A 206 10.57 -23.41 -23.03
C TYR A 206 10.21 -21.92 -22.96
N GLN A 207 10.58 -21.15 -23.98
CA GLN A 207 10.29 -19.72 -24.06
C GLN A 207 8.78 -19.44 -24.14
N CYS A 208 8.03 -20.21 -24.93
CA CYS A 208 6.57 -20.12 -25.01
C CYS A 208 5.90 -20.46 -23.66
N GLY A 209 6.37 -21.52 -22.99
CA GLY A 209 5.83 -21.90 -21.68
C GLY A 209 6.13 -20.88 -20.58
N SER A 210 7.34 -20.34 -20.55
CA SER A 210 7.75 -19.28 -19.64
C SER A 210 6.95 -17.99 -19.89
N HIS A 211 6.72 -17.65 -21.16
CA HIS A 211 5.88 -16.53 -21.53
C HIS A 211 4.45 -16.72 -21.02
N LEU A 212 3.82 -17.86 -21.28
CA LEU A 212 2.46 -18.17 -20.81
C LEU A 212 2.33 -18.08 -19.28
N LEU A 213 3.33 -18.58 -18.55
CA LEU A 213 3.35 -18.50 -17.09
C LEU A 213 3.38 -17.04 -16.61
N THR A 214 4.14 -16.20 -17.31
CA THR A 214 4.18 -14.75 -17.04
C THR A 214 2.81 -14.12 -17.28
N LEU A 215 2.14 -14.43 -18.40
CA LEU A 215 0.79 -13.92 -18.69
C LEU A 215 -0.21 -14.28 -17.60
N ILE A 216 -0.20 -15.53 -17.16
CA ILE A 216 -1.10 -16.03 -16.12
C ILE A 216 -0.83 -15.29 -14.79
N ASN A 217 0.45 -15.12 -14.44
CA ASN A 217 0.83 -14.40 -13.23
C ASN A 217 0.45 -12.91 -13.30
N ASP A 218 0.60 -12.25 -14.45
CA ASP A 218 0.19 -10.85 -14.64
C ASP A 218 -1.32 -10.67 -14.48
N VAL A 219 -2.13 -11.59 -15.06
CA VAL A 219 -3.59 -11.56 -14.92
C VAL A 219 -4.01 -11.78 -13.46
N LEU A 220 -3.33 -12.69 -12.75
CA LEU A 220 -3.55 -12.87 -11.32
C LEU A 220 -3.19 -11.64 -10.51
N ASP A 221 -2.03 -11.03 -10.77
CA ASP A 221 -1.59 -9.84 -10.06
C ASP A 221 -2.60 -8.69 -10.26
N LEU A 222 -3.10 -8.49 -11.49
CA LEU A 222 -4.18 -7.53 -11.78
C LEU A 222 -5.45 -7.84 -10.97
N SER A 223 -5.85 -9.10 -10.91
CA SER A 223 -7.05 -9.52 -10.17
C SER A 223 -6.89 -9.29 -8.66
N LYS A 224 -5.71 -9.57 -8.10
CA LYS A 224 -5.38 -9.27 -6.70
C LYS A 224 -5.40 -7.78 -6.42
N ILE A 225 -4.93 -6.96 -7.36
CA ILE A 225 -4.97 -5.50 -7.28
C ILE A 225 -6.43 -5.00 -7.29
N GLU A 226 -7.26 -5.45 -8.23
CA GLU A 226 -8.69 -5.07 -8.31
C GLU A 226 -9.44 -5.41 -7.01
N ALA A 227 -9.11 -6.56 -6.41
CA ALA A 227 -9.69 -7.02 -5.14
C ALA A 227 -9.10 -6.34 -3.88
N ARG A 228 -8.13 -5.41 -4.01
CA ARG A 228 -7.38 -4.80 -2.90
C ARG A 228 -6.69 -5.82 -1.98
N LYS A 229 -6.25 -6.96 -2.53
CA LYS A 229 -5.59 -8.06 -1.81
C LYS A 229 -4.07 -8.14 -2.08
N LEU A 230 -3.50 -7.19 -2.83
CA LEU A 230 -2.06 -7.15 -3.07
C LEU A 230 -1.36 -6.51 -1.86
N GLU A 231 -0.51 -7.28 -1.20
CA GLU A 231 0.32 -6.84 -0.06
C GLU A 231 1.81 -6.96 -0.41
N LEU A 232 2.64 -6.12 0.21
CA LEU A 232 4.10 -6.16 0.08
C LEU A 232 4.71 -6.97 1.23
N TYR A 233 5.72 -7.77 0.93
CA TYR A 233 6.44 -8.60 1.88
C TYR A 233 7.91 -8.16 1.94
N PRO A 234 8.22 -7.10 2.71
CA PRO A 234 9.55 -6.53 2.72
C PRO A 234 10.57 -7.43 3.44
N VAL A 235 11.74 -7.56 2.83
CA VAL A 235 12.89 -8.32 3.33
C VAL A 235 14.15 -7.47 3.24
N ASP A 236 15.17 -7.85 4.02
CA ASP A 236 16.48 -7.18 3.98
C ASP A 236 17.36 -7.81 2.89
N PHE A 237 17.86 -6.99 1.96
CA PHE A 237 18.75 -7.48 0.90
C PHE A 237 19.84 -6.47 0.53
N TYR A 238 20.86 -6.97 -0.17
CA TYR A 238 21.99 -6.19 -0.67
C TYR A 238 21.61 -5.47 -1.98
N LEU A 239 21.50 -4.14 -1.92
CA LEU A 239 20.99 -3.32 -3.03
C LEU A 239 21.90 -3.34 -4.28
N PRO A 240 23.24 -3.27 -4.17
CA PRO A 240 24.11 -3.33 -5.35
C PRO A 240 23.96 -4.62 -6.15
N ALA A 241 24.01 -5.80 -5.51
CA ALA A 241 23.83 -7.07 -6.23
C ALA A 241 22.42 -7.20 -6.84
N PHE A 242 21.40 -6.68 -6.15
CA PHE A 242 20.06 -6.60 -6.70
C PHE A 242 20.04 -5.76 -8.00
N ILE A 243 20.64 -4.56 -8.00
CA ILE A 243 20.74 -3.70 -9.18
C ILE A 243 21.53 -4.39 -10.30
N ASP A 244 22.66 -5.01 -9.99
CA ASP A 244 23.47 -5.75 -10.96
C ASP A 244 22.67 -6.87 -11.61
N SER A 245 21.94 -7.66 -10.82
CA SER A 245 21.13 -8.77 -11.35
C SER A 245 19.99 -8.31 -12.28
N VAL A 246 19.40 -7.14 -12.03
CA VAL A 246 18.36 -6.56 -12.90
C VAL A 246 18.95 -6.00 -14.18
N THR A 247 20.11 -5.33 -14.08
CA THR A 247 20.76 -4.67 -15.22
C THR A 247 21.46 -5.66 -16.15
N GLU A 248 21.97 -6.78 -15.65
CA GLU A 248 22.64 -7.81 -16.46
C GLU A 248 21.69 -8.43 -17.50
N ILE A 249 20.44 -8.72 -17.10
CA ILE A 249 19.39 -9.20 -18.02
C ILE A 249 19.17 -8.22 -19.17
N CYS A 250 19.28 -6.92 -18.88
CA CYS A 250 19.09 -5.87 -19.86
C CYS A 250 20.32 -5.70 -20.75
N ARG A 251 21.54 -5.83 -20.20
CA ARG A 251 22.80 -5.77 -20.93
C ARG A 251 22.86 -6.81 -22.05
N ILE A 252 22.48 -8.06 -21.77
CA ILE A 252 22.43 -9.13 -22.78
C ILE A 252 21.50 -8.76 -23.94
N ARG A 253 20.34 -8.17 -23.64
CA ARG A 253 19.39 -7.70 -24.68
C ARG A 253 19.91 -6.48 -25.43
N ALA A 254 20.69 -5.62 -24.77
CA ALA A 254 21.33 -4.46 -25.38
C ALA A 254 22.30 -4.90 -26.47
N GLU A 255 23.16 -5.86 -26.13
CA GLU A 255 24.19 -6.42 -27.01
C GLU A 255 23.56 -7.11 -28.22
N GLN A 256 22.52 -7.93 -28.00
CA GLN A 256 21.78 -8.58 -29.09
C GLN A 256 21.14 -7.59 -30.06
N LYS A 257 20.75 -6.40 -29.59
CA LYS A 257 20.17 -5.32 -30.41
C LYS A 257 21.17 -4.27 -30.86
N VAL A 258 22.43 -4.35 -30.42
CA VAL A 258 23.49 -3.37 -30.68
C VAL A 258 23.07 -1.94 -30.26
N ILE A 259 22.43 -1.81 -29.09
CA ILE A 259 22.09 -0.52 -28.46
C ILE A 259 22.99 -0.28 -27.24
N ALA A 260 23.39 0.96 -27.00
CA ALA A 260 24.24 1.29 -25.85
C ALA A 260 23.43 1.22 -24.55
N PHE A 261 23.96 0.57 -23.52
CA PHE A 261 23.32 0.48 -22.21
C PHE A 261 24.25 1.06 -21.13
N GLN A 262 23.79 2.10 -20.46
CA GLN A 262 24.55 2.85 -19.46
C GLN A 262 23.90 2.74 -18.08
N ILE A 263 24.72 2.68 -17.03
CA ILE A 263 24.28 2.56 -15.65
C ILE A 263 24.92 3.69 -14.85
N GLU A 264 24.11 4.52 -14.20
CA GLU A 264 24.54 5.64 -13.36
C GLU A 264 24.01 5.46 -11.93
N LEU A 265 24.88 5.09 -11.00
CA LEU A 265 24.53 4.88 -9.59
C LEU A 265 25.11 5.99 -8.73
N ASP A 266 24.29 6.58 -7.86
CA ASP A 266 24.73 7.56 -6.87
C ASP A 266 25.62 6.90 -5.80
N PRO A 267 26.83 7.45 -5.52
CA PRO A 267 27.73 6.92 -4.48
C PRO A 267 27.11 6.85 -3.08
N ASN A 268 26.06 7.64 -2.82
CA ASN A 268 25.39 7.70 -1.51
C ASN A 268 24.28 6.64 -1.34
N LEU A 269 24.11 5.73 -2.30
CA LEU A 269 23.14 4.65 -2.18
C LEU A 269 23.48 3.76 -0.97
N PRO A 270 22.48 3.37 -0.15
CA PRO A 270 22.71 2.45 0.94
C PRO A 270 23.10 1.07 0.39
N THR A 271 24.01 0.39 1.08
CA THR A 271 24.44 -0.96 0.69
C THR A 271 23.33 -1.99 0.88
N GLY A 272 22.43 -1.80 1.84
CA GLY A 272 21.29 -2.69 2.04
C GLY A 272 20.02 -1.95 2.42
N ILE A 273 18.90 -2.47 1.93
CA ILE A 273 17.58 -1.90 2.14
C ILE A 273 16.58 -2.95 2.59
N HIS A 274 15.55 -2.49 3.32
CA HIS A 274 14.38 -3.27 3.68
C HIS A 274 13.24 -2.97 2.69
N ALA A 275 12.97 -3.89 1.76
CA ALA A 275 11.93 -3.74 0.74
C ALA A 275 11.45 -5.08 0.20
N ASP A 276 10.34 -5.10 -0.52
CA ASP A 276 9.91 -6.31 -1.24
C ASP A 276 10.76 -6.46 -2.52
N GLU A 277 11.82 -7.26 -2.43
CA GLU A 277 12.80 -7.47 -3.50
C GLU A 277 12.12 -7.94 -4.80
N LYS A 278 11.19 -8.90 -4.70
CA LYS A 278 10.51 -9.50 -5.84
C LYS A 278 9.66 -8.46 -6.58
N ARG A 279 8.89 -7.65 -5.85
CA ARG A 279 8.04 -6.61 -6.44
C ARG A 279 8.86 -5.45 -7.00
N LEU A 280 9.96 -5.07 -6.35
CA LEU A 280 10.87 -4.06 -6.89
C LEU A 280 11.54 -4.54 -8.19
N ARG A 281 11.99 -5.80 -8.22
CA ARG A 281 12.55 -6.46 -9.41
C ARG A 281 11.57 -6.42 -10.58
N GLN A 282 10.31 -6.76 -10.33
CA GLN A 282 9.26 -6.78 -11.33
C GLN A 282 9.04 -5.40 -11.96
N VAL A 283 8.99 -4.34 -11.14
CA VAL A 283 8.85 -2.95 -11.64
C VAL A 283 10.05 -2.57 -12.50
N LEU A 284 11.28 -2.77 -12.01
CA LEU A 284 12.48 -2.36 -12.73
C LEU A 284 12.67 -3.13 -14.04
N ILE A 285 12.49 -4.46 -14.03
CA ILE A 285 12.56 -5.27 -15.25
C ILE A 285 11.48 -4.82 -16.24
N ASN A 286 10.26 -4.51 -15.79
CA ASN A 286 9.21 -4.06 -16.70
C ASN A 286 9.58 -2.71 -17.35
N LEU A 287 10.07 -1.73 -16.58
CA LEU A 287 10.49 -0.44 -17.14
C LEU A 287 11.68 -0.59 -18.09
N LEU A 288 12.74 -1.29 -17.68
CA LEU A 288 13.93 -1.51 -18.50
C LEU A 288 13.62 -2.33 -19.75
N SER A 289 12.88 -3.41 -19.63
CA SER A 289 12.53 -4.24 -20.79
C SER A 289 11.67 -3.48 -21.81
N ASN A 290 10.78 -2.58 -21.36
CA ASN A 290 10.05 -1.69 -22.27
C ASN A 290 11.00 -0.73 -22.98
N ALA A 291 11.93 -0.08 -22.26
CA ALA A 291 12.94 0.79 -22.86
C ALA A 291 13.79 0.04 -23.93
N MET A 292 14.25 -1.18 -23.60
CA MET A 292 15.00 -2.03 -24.53
C MET A 292 14.15 -2.52 -25.72
N LYS A 293 12.85 -2.70 -25.51
CA LYS A 293 11.92 -3.15 -26.56
C LYS A 293 11.70 -2.06 -27.60
N PHE A 294 11.45 -0.82 -27.15
CA PHE A 294 11.05 0.31 -28.01
C PHE A 294 12.22 1.17 -28.49
N THR A 295 13.44 0.86 -28.05
CA THR A 295 14.68 1.44 -28.61
C THR A 295 15.26 0.49 -29.66
N HIS A 296 15.32 0.95 -30.90
CA HIS A 296 15.92 0.19 -32.01
C HIS A 296 17.38 0.60 -32.27
N GLN A 297 17.69 1.88 -32.06
CA GLN A 297 19.02 2.47 -32.22
C GLN A 297 19.19 3.53 -31.14
N GLY A 298 20.42 3.78 -30.71
CA GLY A 298 20.75 4.74 -29.66
C GLY A 298 21.08 4.07 -28.33
N SER A 299 20.54 4.61 -27.23
CA SER A 299 20.94 4.22 -25.88
C SER A 299 19.79 4.10 -24.90
N VAL A 300 19.95 3.23 -23.91
CA VAL A 300 19.12 3.17 -22.71
C VAL A 300 20.02 3.41 -21.49
N THR A 301 19.59 4.28 -20.58
CA THR A 301 20.33 4.62 -19.36
C THR A 301 19.48 4.28 -18.14
N PHE A 302 20.04 3.52 -17.21
CA PHE A 302 19.44 3.27 -15.90
C PHE A 302 20.11 4.12 -14.84
N LYS A 303 19.33 4.86 -14.04
CA LYS A 303 19.83 5.68 -12.95
C LYS A 303 19.18 5.31 -11.62
N ALA A 304 19.97 5.29 -10.55
CA ALA A 304 19.48 5.19 -9.18
C ALA A 304 20.13 6.29 -8.33
N GLN A 305 19.32 7.18 -7.77
CA GLN A 305 19.77 8.40 -7.09
C GLN A 305 19.11 8.58 -5.73
N VAL A 306 19.85 9.06 -4.73
CA VAL A 306 19.29 9.41 -3.43
C VAL A 306 18.80 10.86 -3.46
N ILE A 307 17.49 11.06 -3.40
CA ILE A 307 16.87 12.40 -3.46
C ILE A 307 16.50 12.95 -2.08
N GLY A 308 16.64 12.14 -1.03
CA GLY A 308 16.44 12.58 0.35
C GLY A 308 16.82 11.52 1.36
N GLN A 309 17.22 11.95 2.55
CA GLN A 309 17.54 11.09 3.68
C GLN A 309 16.83 11.64 4.93
N GLU A 310 16.07 10.79 5.61
CA GLU A 310 15.36 11.12 6.84
C GLU A 310 15.82 10.16 7.94
N SER A 311 16.36 10.69 9.05
CA SER A 311 16.73 9.87 10.20
C SER A 311 15.48 9.60 11.05
N ASN A 312 15.19 8.33 11.30
CA ASN A 312 14.05 7.93 12.12
C ASN A 312 14.41 7.95 13.62
N THR A 313 13.40 8.04 14.50
CA THR A 313 13.58 8.13 15.97
C THR A 313 14.33 6.94 16.58
N ASN A 314 14.37 5.79 15.89
CA ASN A 314 15.08 4.58 16.31
C ASN A 314 16.52 4.48 15.76
N GLY A 315 17.08 5.54 15.18
CA GLY A 315 18.45 5.54 14.64
C GLY A 315 18.63 4.82 13.30
N LYS A 316 17.53 4.38 12.65
CA LYS A 316 17.53 3.88 11.27
C LYS A 316 17.38 5.03 10.28
N ILE A 317 18.15 5.03 9.21
CA ILE A 317 18.06 6.03 8.14
C ILE A 317 17.07 5.53 7.08
N ASN A 318 16.12 6.38 6.69
CA ASN A 318 15.27 6.15 5.54
C ASN A 318 15.83 6.93 4.35
N TYR A 319 16.06 6.23 3.25
CA TYR A 319 16.51 6.81 1.98
C TYR A 319 15.30 6.93 1.05
N LYS A 320 15.09 8.12 0.51
CA LYS A 320 14.19 8.32 -0.63
C LYS A 320 15.01 8.14 -1.90
N ILE A 321 14.80 7.04 -2.61
CA ILE A 321 15.57 6.67 -3.80
C ILE A 321 14.69 6.88 -5.02
N ARG A 322 15.25 7.55 -6.04
CA ARG A 322 14.66 7.67 -7.38
C ARG A 322 15.31 6.64 -8.30
N PHE A 323 14.49 5.78 -8.90
CA PHE A 323 14.89 4.90 -9.98
C PHE A 323 14.38 5.48 -11.30
N GLU A 324 15.26 5.65 -12.27
CA GLU A 324 14.98 6.30 -13.54
C GLU A 324 15.51 5.46 -14.71
N VAL A 325 14.71 5.36 -15.77
CA VAL A 325 15.04 4.68 -17.02
C VAL A 325 14.82 5.67 -18.15
N VAL A 326 15.90 6.02 -18.84
CA VAL A 326 15.91 6.93 -19.99
C VAL A 326 16.17 6.13 -21.24
N ASP A 327 15.32 6.27 -22.25
CA ASP A 327 15.47 5.64 -23.57
C ASP A 327 15.47 6.69 -24.67
N THR A 328 16.25 6.45 -25.74
CA THR A 328 16.23 7.26 -26.97
C THR A 328 15.35 6.62 -28.04
N GLY A 329 14.30 5.90 -27.63
CA GLY A 329 13.42 5.14 -28.52
C GLY A 329 12.42 6.02 -29.27
N THR A 330 11.30 5.41 -29.68
CA THR A 330 10.28 6.09 -30.49
C THR A 330 9.55 7.22 -29.78
N GLY A 331 9.66 7.31 -28.45
CA GLY A 331 8.85 8.23 -27.65
C GLY A 331 7.35 7.93 -27.71
N ILE A 332 6.57 8.72 -26.98
CA ILE A 332 5.14 8.56 -26.72
C ILE A 332 4.46 9.92 -26.88
N THR A 333 3.27 9.98 -27.50
CA THR A 333 2.50 11.22 -27.59
C THR A 333 1.79 11.55 -26.25
N PRO A 334 1.39 12.80 -25.99
CA PRO A 334 0.67 13.16 -24.78
C PRO A 334 -0.60 12.34 -24.55
N GLU A 335 -1.38 12.07 -25.62
CA GLU A 335 -2.61 11.27 -25.54
C GLU A 335 -2.32 9.80 -25.20
N GLN A 336 -1.16 9.29 -25.63
CA GLN A 336 -0.72 7.94 -25.33
C GLN A 336 -0.24 7.83 -23.87
N ALA A 337 0.45 8.85 -23.35
CA ALA A 337 0.96 8.87 -21.99
C ALA A 337 -0.14 8.74 -20.92
N GLU A 338 -1.36 9.23 -21.19
CA GLU A 338 -2.51 9.03 -20.30
C GLU A 338 -3.05 7.60 -20.31
N LYS A 339 -2.86 6.86 -21.42
CA LYS A 339 -3.41 5.52 -21.63
C LYS A 339 -2.48 4.39 -21.25
N ILE A 340 -1.15 4.59 -21.33
CA ILE A 340 -0.17 3.50 -21.11
C ILE A 340 -0.23 2.84 -19.72
N PHE A 341 -0.83 3.49 -18.73
CA PHE A 341 -1.02 2.95 -17.39
C PHE A 341 -2.37 2.25 -17.18
N GLN A 342 -3.26 2.27 -18.18
CA GLN A 342 -4.54 1.57 -18.14
C GLN A 342 -4.34 0.09 -18.51
N PRO A 343 -5.05 -0.86 -17.85
CA PRO A 343 -4.93 -2.27 -18.16
C PRO A 343 -5.33 -2.59 -19.60
N PHE A 344 -4.57 -3.46 -20.27
CA PHE A 344 -4.80 -3.95 -21.65
C PHE A 344 -4.62 -2.90 -22.75
N GLU A 345 -4.23 -1.67 -22.40
CA GLU A 345 -3.89 -0.66 -23.40
C GLU A 345 -2.50 -0.89 -23.99
N GLN A 346 -2.40 -0.79 -25.31
CA GLN A 346 -1.14 -0.93 -26.04
C GLN A 346 -1.00 0.19 -27.07
N VAL A 347 0.13 0.88 -27.01
CA VAL A 347 0.45 2.01 -27.90
C VAL A 347 1.41 1.57 -29.00
N GLY A 348 1.03 1.83 -30.26
CA GLY A 348 1.81 1.48 -31.46
C GLY A 348 0.95 1.04 -32.65
N SER A 349 1.56 0.95 -33.84
CA SER A 349 0.89 0.48 -35.08
C SER A 349 0.45 -0.99 -34.98
N GLN A 350 -0.70 -1.37 -35.57
CA GLN A 350 -1.27 -2.75 -35.53
C GLN A 350 -0.30 -3.90 -35.83
N LYS A 351 0.75 -3.68 -36.64
CA LYS A 351 1.80 -4.68 -36.92
C LYS A 351 2.78 -4.92 -35.75
N ARG A 352 2.79 -4.07 -34.72
CA ARG A 352 3.67 -4.13 -33.53
C ARG A 352 2.91 -4.41 -32.22
N GLN A 353 1.59 -4.63 -32.30
CA GLN A 353 0.72 -4.95 -31.15
C GLN A 353 0.82 -6.43 -30.70
N SER A 354 1.73 -7.24 -31.25
CA SER A 354 1.76 -8.69 -30.98
C SER A 354 2.64 -9.11 -29.79
N GLU A 355 3.39 -8.20 -29.16
CA GLU A 355 4.34 -8.55 -28.10
C GLU A 355 3.93 -7.92 -26.76
N GLY A 356 3.28 -8.68 -25.88
CA GLY A 356 2.98 -8.27 -24.50
C GLY A 356 1.49 -8.19 -24.18
N THR A 357 1.14 -8.14 -22.89
CA THR A 357 -0.24 -8.15 -22.36
C THR A 357 -0.89 -6.78 -22.29
N GLY A 358 -0.09 -5.70 -22.30
CA GLY A 358 -0.57 -4.37 -21.88
C GLY A 358 -0.86 -4.27 -20.38
N LEU A 359 -0.41 -5.23 -19.55
CA LEU A 359 -0.64 -5.22 -18.10
C LEU A 359 0.57 -4.72 -17.30
N GLY A 360 1.78 -4.83 -17.85
CA GLY A 360 3.02 -4.60 -17.10
C GLY A 360 3.11 -3.21 -16.45
N LEU A 361 2.83 -2.13 -17.20
CA LEU A 361 2.86 -0.76 -16.66
C LEU A 361 1.75 -0.50 -15.64
N ALA A 362 0.54 -1.00 -15.88
CA ALA A 362 -0.58 -0.88 -14.95
C ALA A 362 -0.28 -1.58 -13.60
N ILE A 363 0.28 -2.79 -13.65
CA ILE A 363 0.72 -3.53 -12.46
C ILE A 363 1.87 -2.80 -11.76
N SER A 364 2.87 -2.35 -12.52
CA SER A 364 4.03 -1.61 -11.97
C SER A 364 3.60 -0.34 -11.23
N GLN A 365 2.67 0.43 -11.81
CA GLN A 365 2.10 1.63 -11.20
C GLN A 365 1.45 1.34 -9.84
N LYS A 366 0.76 0.22 -9.72
CA LYS A 366 0.07 -0.20 -8.50
C LYS A 366 1.04 -0.72 -7.44
N ILE A 367 2.06 -1.47 -7.83
CA ILE A 367 3.15 -1.90 -6.93
C ILE A 367 3.86 -0.68 -6.35
N VAL A 368 4.24 0.28 -7.19
CA VAL A 368 4.92 1.51 -6.76
C VAL A 368 4.01 2.35 -5.84
N LEU A 369 2.70 2.37 -6.10
CA LEU A 369 1.73 3.02 -5.20
C LEU A 369 1.70 2.37 -3.81
N LEU A 370 1.77 1.04 -3.72
CA LEU A 370 1.87 0.31 -2.44
C LEU A 370 3.20 0.58 -1.73
N MET A 371 4.28 0.84 -2.47
CA MET A 371 5.57 1.29 -1.93
C MET A 371 5.57 2.77 -1.49
N GLY A 372 4.43 3.48 -1.61
CA GLY A 372 4.30 4.89 -1.25
C GLY A 372 4.83 5.86 -2.30
N GLY A 373 5.02 5.41 -3.54
CA GLY A 373 5.50 6.19 -4.67
C GLY A 373 4.50 6.34 -5.81
N GLN A 374 4.94 6.93 -6.92
CA GLN A 374 4.20 6.94 -8.19
C GLN A 374 5.17 6.84 -9.37
N ILE A 375 4.85 6.04 -10.39
CA ILE A 375 5.57 6.09 -11.66
C ILE A 375 5.15 7.35 -12.42
N GLN A 376 6.14 8.04 -12.95
CA GLN A 376 6.01 9.24 -13.77
C GLN A 376 6.67 8.97 -15.12
N VAL A 377 6.18 9.69 -16.14
CA VAL A 377 6.70 9.59 -17.51
C VAL A 377 6.86 10.98 -18.10
N GLN A 378 7.98 11.20 -18.76
CA GLN A 378 8.22 12.34 -19.63
C GLN A 378 8.70 11.79 -20.97
N SER A 379 8.01 12.13 -22.05
CA SER A 379 8.32 11.57 -23.36
C SER A 379 8.01 12.57 -24.45
N GLU A 380 8.79 12.53 -25.53
CA GLU A 380 8.53 13.28 -26.75
C GLU A 380 8.62 12.34 -27.95
N PHE A 381 7.59 12.34 -28.78
CA PHE A 381 7.51 11.46 -29.94
C PHE A 381 8.72 11.68 -30.88
N GLY A 382 9.45 10.60 -31.15
CA GLY A 382 10.67 10.57 -31.95
C GLY A 382 11.97 10.90 -31.22
N LYS A 383 11.93 11.31 -29.94
CA LYS A 383 13.14 11.62 -29.15
C LYS A 383 13.42 10.63 -28.02
N GLY A 384 12.41 9.85 -27.60
CA GLY A 384 12.53 8.86 -26.54
C GLY A 384 11.68 9.18 -25.32
N SER A 385 11.87 8.41 -24.24
CA SER A 385 11.10 8.55 -23.01
C SER A 385 11.97 8.45 -21.77
N THR A 386 11.48 9.03 -20.68
CA THR A 386 12.06 8.94 -19.35
C THR A 386 10.95 8.49 -18.40
N PHE A 387 11.13 7.31 -17.82
CA PHE A 387 10.26 6.76 -16.79
C PHE A 387 10.98 6.77 -15.46
N TRP A 388 10.35 7.26 -14.40
CA TRP A 388 10.94 7.21 -13.08
C TRP A 388 9.89 6.99 -12.00
N PHE A 389 10.34 6.51 -10.85
CA PHE A 389 9.55 6.54 -9.63
C PHE A 389 10.43 6.81 -8.43
N GLU A 390 9.78 7.25 -7.35
CA GLU A 390 10.43 7.55 -6.09
C GLU A 390 9.77 6.74 -4.99
N ALA A 391 10.57 6.06 -4.17
CA ALA A 391 10.08 5.30 -3.03
C ALA A 391 11.00 5.47 -1.82
N LYS A 392 10.44 5.31 -0.62
CA LYS A 392 11.18 5.38 0.64
C LYS A 392 11.58 3.97 1.07
N PHE A 393 12.86 3.78 1.37
CA PHE A 393 13.42 2.50 1.82
C PHE A 393 14.19 2.69 3.12
N SER A 394 14.00 1.79 4.07
CA SER A 394 14.76 1.79 5.31
C SER A 394 16.10 1.09 5.09
N GLU A 395 17.17 1.65 5.64
CA GLU A 395 18.49 1.02 5.64
C GLU A 395 18.47 -0.27 6.47
N SER A 396 19.05 -1.33 5.92
CA SER A 396 19.37 -2.54 6.67
C SER A 396 20.88 -2.79 6.68
N LYS A 397 21.35 -3.31 7.81
CA LYS A 397 22.73 -3.80 8.00
C LYS A 397 22.78 -5.33 8.15
N ASP A 398 21.62 -5.98 8.28
CA ASP A 398 21.50 -7.42 8.51
C ASP A 398 21.67 -8.27 7.23
N TRP A 399 21.62 -7.65 6.04
CA TRP A 399 21.87 -8.30 4.74
C TRP A 399 23.25 -8.97 4.63
N ALA A 400 24.25 -8.49 5.38
CA ALA A 400 25.63 -8.98 5.34
C ALA A 400 25.75 -10.46 5.78
N LYS A 401 24.77 -11.01 6.51
CA LYS A 401 24.75 -12.43 6.90
C LYS A 401 24.42 -13.35 5.72
N VAL A 402 23.56 -12.89 4.80
CA VAL A 402 23.08 -13.64 3.63
C VAL A 402 24.08 -13.54 2.47
N SER A 403 24.63 -12.35 2.19
CA SER A 403 25.64 -12.17 1.12
C SER A 403 26.93 -12.95 1.34
N ARG A 404 27.32 -13.25 2.59
CA ARG A 404 28.51 -14.05 2.89
C ARG A 404 28.47 -15.46 2.31
N VAL A 405 27.28 -16.03 2.10
CA VAL A 405 27.12 -17.36 1.48
C VAL A 405 27.36 -17.29 -0.03
N VAL A 406 26.86 -16.24 -0.69
CA VAL A 406 26.98 -16.03 -2.14
C VAL A 406 28.41 -15.63 -2.54
N GLU A 407 29.10 -14.87 -1.69
CA GLU A 407 30.48 -14.43 -1.95
C GLU A 407 31.55 -15.55 -1.88
N GLN A 408 31.25 -16.69 -1.26
CA GLN A 408 32.21 -17.77 -1.05
C GLN A 408 32.28 -18.80 -2.21
N GLY A 409 31.49 -18.61 -3.27
CA GLY A 409 31.51 -19.45 -4.47
C GLY A 409 30.48 -20.58 -4.43
N THR A 410 30.58 -21.52 -5.37
CA THR A 410 29.65 -22.67 -5.44
C THR A 410 29.91 -23.64 -4.29
N ILE A 411 28.88 -23.93 -3.50
CA ILE A 411 28.92 -24.94 -2.44
C ILE A 411 28.97 -26.32 -3.10
N ILE A 412 30.01 -27.10 -2.79
CA ILE A 412 30.22 -28.46 -3.31
C ILE A 412 30.03 -29.54 -2.24
N GLY A 413 29.91 -29.14 -0.98
CA GLY A 413 29.70 -30.06 0.15
C GLY A 413 29.61 -29.32 1.48
N TYR A 414 29.57 -30.07 2.58
CA TYR A 414 29.72 -29.53 3.95
C TYR A 414 30.61 -30.46 4.79
N GLN A 415 31.22 -29.90 5.83
CA GLN A 415 32.05 -30.66 6.77
C GLN A 415 31.19 -31.44 7.77
N GLY A 416 31.66 -32.62 8.17
CA GLY A 416 31.06 -33.43 9.24
C GLY A 416 30.32 -34.67 8.75
N LYS A 417 29.46 -35.22 9.63
CA LYS A 417 28.69 -36.42 9.34
C LYS A 417 27.58 -36.10 8.33
N ARG A 418 27.34 -37.04 7.40
CA ARG A 418 26.21 -36.99 6.47
C ARG A 418 24.89 -36.81 7.22
N ARG A 419 24.14 -35.77 6.84
CA ARG A 419 22.84 -35.39 7.39
C ARG A 419 21.71 -35.93 6.51
N THR A 420 20.62 -36.35 7.16
CA THR A 420 19.41 -36.85 6.51
C THR A 420 18.31 -35.80 6.59
N ILE A 421 17.75 -35.41 5.45
CA ILE A 421 16.66 -34.43 5.34
C ILE A 421 15.41 -35.15 4.85
N LEU A 422 14.31 -35.07 5.59
CA LEU A 422 13.01 -35.58 5.14
C LEU A 422 12.23 -34.46 4.46
N ILE A 423 11.79 -34.66 3.23
CA ILE A 423 10.90 -33.75 2.50
C ILE A 423 9.52 -34.39 2.32
N ALA A 424 8.48 -33.71 2.80
CA ALA A 424 7.09 -34.08 2.58
C ALA A 424 6.40 -33.06 1.67
N ASP A 425 5.97 -33.49 0.49
CA ASP A 425 5.24 -32.67 -0.48
C ASP A 425 4.44 -33.58 -1.40
N ASP A 426 3.20 -33.22 -1.73
CA ASP A 426 2.35 -34.05 -2.60
C ASP A 426 2.78 -33.98 -4.07
N LYS A 427 3.43 -32.90 -4.48
CA LYS A 427 3.92 -32.70 -5.84
C LYS A 427 5.36 -33.17 -5.96
N TRP A 428 5.56 -34.18 -6.81
CA TRP A 428 6.89 -34.74 -7.07
C TRP A 428 7.86 -33.70 -7.62
N GLU A 429 7.38 -32.71 -8.39
CA GLU A 429 8.20 -31.63 -8.93
C GLU A 429 8.88 -30.83 -7.82
N ASN A 430 8.12 -30.51 -6.75
CA ASN A 430 8.65 -29.76 -5.61
C ASN A 430 9.71 -30.56 -4.86
N ARG A 431 9.46 -31.86 -4.62
CA ARG A 431 10.44 -32.74 -3.97
C ARG A 431 11.71 -32.86 -4.80
N SER A 432 11.55 -33.02 -6.12
CA SER A 432 12.68 -33.19 -7.05
C SER A 432 13.65 -31.99 -7.03
N VAL A 433 13.16 -30.76 -6.82
CA VAL A 433 14.02 -29.57 -6.71
C VAL A 433 14.95 -29.68 -5.51
N ILE A 434 14.42 -30.07 -4.35
CA ILE A 434 15.20 -30.22 -3.11
C ILE A 434 16.17 -31.39 -3.23
N VAL A 435 15.72 -32.53 -3.77
CA VAL A 435 16.57 -33.71 -3.99
C VAL A 435 17.76 -33.35 -4.88
N ASN A 436 17.51 -32.75 -6.05
CA ASN A 436 18.56 -32.36 -6.99
C ASN A 436 19.49 -31.26 -6.46
N LEU A 437 19.05 -30.49 -5.46
CA LEU A 437 19.88 -29.46 -4.83
C LEU A 437 20.76 -30.04 -3.72
N LEU A 438 20.21 -30.92 -2.87
CA LEU A 438 20.86 -31.37 -1.64
C LEU A 438 21.71 -32.64 -1.82
N GLU A 439 21.29 -33.58 -2.66
CA GLU A 439 22.05 -34.83 -2.86
C GLU A 439 23.46 -34.59 -3.43
N PRO A 440 23.67 -33.69 -4.44
CA PRO A 440 25.02 -33.42 -4.95
C PRO A 440 25.97 -32.81 -3.92
N ILE A 441 25.43 -32.13 -2.90
CA ILE A 441 26.17 -31.48 -1.80
C ILE A 441 26.39 -32.46 -0.63
N GLY A 442 25.95 -33.72 -0.77
CA GLY A 442 26.26 -34.79 0.16
C GLY A 442 25.20 -35.04 1.24
N PHE A 443 24.00 -34.49 1.13
CA PHE A 443 22.88 -34.88 2.01
C PHE A 443 22.30 -36.25 1.62
N THR A 444 21.61 -36.89 2.56
CA THR A 444 20.68 -37.99 2.27
C THR A 444 19.28 -37.38 2.27
N VAL A 445 18.52 -37.47 1.18
CA VAL A 445 17.16 -36.94 1.13
C VAL A 445 16.17 -38.11 1.17
N VAL A 446 15.23 -38.06 2.10
CA VAL A 446 14.12 -39.01 2.21
C VAL A 446 12.86 -38.29 1.76
N GLU A 447 12.13 -38.87 0.82
CA GLU A 447 10.92 -38.27 0.28
C GLU A 447 9.66 -38.87 0.89
N ALA A 448 8.62 -38.05 1.02
CA ALA A 448 7.27 -38.46 1.35
C ALA A 448 6.26 -37.67 0.52
N SER A 449 5.23 -38.36 0.01
CA SER A 449 4.17 -37.79 -0.83
C SER A 449 2.99 -37.21 -0.06
N ASN A 450 2.96 -37.37 1.26
CA ASN A 450 1.91 -36.88 2.15
C ASN A 450 2.40 -36.93 3.61
N GLY A 451 1.65 -36.31 4.53
CA GLY A 451 2.06 -36.26 5.94
C GLY A 451 2.07 -37.63 6.63
N GLN A 452 1.23 -38.58 6.22
CA GLN A 452 1.19 -39.91 6.85
C GLN A 452 2.42 -40.74 6.46
N GLU A 453 2.84 -40.64 5.20
CA GLU A 453 4.10 -41.22 4.75
C GLU A 453 5.29 -40.53 5.44
N ALA A 454 5.28 -39.20 5.55
CA ALA A 454 6.33 -38.44 6.24
C ALA A 454 6.48 -38.87 7.70
N TRP A 455 5.36 -39.11 8.40
CA TRP A 455 5.37 -39.66 9.75
C TRP A 455 6.05 -41.04 9.81
N VAL A 456 5.70 -41.97 8.92
CA VAL A 456 6.32 -43.30 8.86
C VAL A 456 7.82 -43.20 8.55
N GLN A 457 8.19 -42.36 7.59
CA GLN A 457 9.58 -42.15 7.19
C GLN A 457 10.41 -41.49 8.31
N SER A 458 9.82 -40.57 9.08
CA SER A 458 10.49 -39.92 10.21
C SER A 458 10.88 -40.93 11.30
N LEU A 459 10.04 -41.93 11.56
CA LEU A 459 10.32 -43.02 12.52
C LEU A 459 11.35 -44.01 12.01
N ALA A 460 11.41 -44.22 10.69
CA ALA A 460 12.30 -45.21 10.08
C ALA A 460 13.73 -44.68 9.87
N HIS A 461 13.88 -43.38 9.57
CA HIS A 461 15.14 -42.81 9.11
C HIS A 461 15.76 -41.76 10.05
N GLU A 462 15.06 -41.37 11.13
CA GLU A 462 15.53 -40.40 12.14
C GLU A 462 16.19 -39.16 11.50
N PRO A 463 15.43 -38.35 10.74
CA PRO A 463 16.00 -37.23 9.98
C PRO A 463 16.58 -36.14 10.90
N ASP A 464 17.65 -35.49 10.45
CA ASP A 464 18.25 -34.35 11.12
C ASP A 464 17.42 -33.06 10.94
N MET A 465 16.59 -32.99 9.89
CA MET A 465 15.63 -31.91 9.65
C MET A 465 14.45 -32.41 8.80
N ILE A 466 13.27 -31.84 9.02
CA ILE A 466 12.05 -32.13 8.27
C ILE A 466 11.59 -30.86 7.55
N ILE A 467 11.33 -30.96 6.25
CA ILE A 467 10.71 -29.92 5.44
C ILE A 467 9.35 -30.46 4.99
N THR A 468 8.26 -29.75 5.25
CA THR A 468 6.90 -30.23 4.92
C THR A 468 6.07 -29.18 4.24
N ASP A 469 5.34 -29.54 3.19
CA ASP A 469 4.22 -28.74 2.69
C ASP A 469 3.14 -28.65 3.78
N LEU A 470 2.42 -27.53 3.83
CA LEU A 470 1.29 -27.33 4.73
C LEU A 470 0.01 -27.96 4.19
N VAL A 471 -0.16 -28.01 2.86
CA VAL A 471 -1.37 -28.53 2.21
C VAL A 471 -1.02 -29.80 1.46
N MET A 472 -1.40 -30.95 2.03
CA MET A 472 -1.18 -32.27 1.44
C MET A 472 -2.40 -33.19 1.70
N PRO A 473 -2.65 -34.20 0.86
CA PRO A 473 -3.71 -35.17 1.09
C PRO A 473 -3.40 -36.11 2.26
N ILE A 474 -4.42 -36.81 2.78
CA ILE A 474 -4.35 -37.83 3.86
C ILE A 474 -4.04 -37.25 5.23
N LEU A 475 -2.86 -36.66 5.41
CA LEU A 475 -2.44 -35.95 6.61
C LEU A 475 -1.76 -34.66 6.14
N ASP A 476 -2.29 -33.52 6.57
CA ASP A 476 -1.75 -32.22 6.19
C ASP A 476 -0.48 -31.88 7.00
N GLY A 477 0.22 -30.81 6.58
CA GLY A 477 1.47 -30.42 7.24
C GLY A 477 1.28 -29.91 8.66
N PHE A 478 0.15 -29.27 8.96
CA PHE A 478 -0.14 -28.76 10.30
C PHE A 478 -0.33 -29.93 11.28
N GLU A 479 -1.12 -30.94 10.90
CA GLU A 479 -1.32 -32.15 11.67
C GLU A 479 -0.02 -32.94 11.84
N LEU A 480 0.82 -33.02 10.79
CA LEU A 480 2.13 -33.65 10.86
C LEU A 480 3.04 -32.95 11.88
N ILE A 481 3.18 -31.62 11.81
CA ILE A 481 4.02 -30.83 12.72
C ILE A 481 3.57 -31.05 14.17
N ASN A 482 2.26 -30.93 14.44
CA ASN A 482 1.71 -31.13 15.77
C ASN A 482 2.01 -32.55 16.30
N ARG A 483 1.85 -33.56 15.45
CA ARG A 483 2.11 -34.96 15.80
C ARG A 483 3.59 -35.22 16.09
N LEU A 484 4.50 -34.63 15.31
CA LEU A 484 5.94 -34.70 15.54
C LEU A 484 6.34 -34.02 16.85
N ARG A 485 5.78 -32.84 17.16
CA ARG A 485 6.06 -32.13 18.43
C ARG A 485 5.56 -32.83 19.67
N GLN A 486 4.45 -33.57 19.57
CA GLN A 486 3.96 -34.41 20.66
C GLN A 486 4.78 -35.68 20.87
N ALA A 487 5.51 -36.13 19.85
CA ALA A 487 6.39 -37.28 19.93
C ALA A 487 7.77 -36.85 20.45
N GLY A 488 8.11 -37.27 21.67
CA GLY A 488 9.33 -36.83 22.37
C GLY A 488 10.64 -36.99 21.59
N ALA A 489 10.72 -37.94 20.66
CA ALA A 489 11.89 -38.16 19.80
C ALA A 489 12.14 -37.04 18.77
N PHE A 490 11.11 -36.28 18.38
CA PHE A 490 11.20 -35.23 17.34
C PHE A 490 11.05 -33.82 17.89
N LYS A 491 11.04 -33.67 19.22
CA LYS A 491 10.81 -32.37 19.87
C LYS A 491 11.87 -31.33 19.52
N GLU A 492 13.11 -31.75 19.39
CA GLU A 492 14.27 -30.88 19.11
C GLU A 492 14.71 -30.91 17.63
N ILE A 493 14.06 -31.72 16.78
CA ILE A 493 14.40 -31.80 15.36
C ILE A 493 13.85 -30.54 14.66
N PRO A 494 14.67 -29.79 13.91
CA PRO A 494 14.21 -28.67 13.11
C PRO A 494 13.10 -29.07 12.11
N ILE A 495 11.95 -28.40 12.18
CA ILE A 495 10.84 -28.57 11.24
C ILE A 495 10.58 -27.26 10.50
N VAL A 496 10.70 -27.30 9.18
CA VAL A 496 10.49 -26.18 8.27
C VAL A 496 9.19 -26.39 7.51
N ALA A 497 8.25 -25.46 7.66
CA ALA A 497 7.03 -25.44 6.87
C ALA A 497 7.30 -24.80 5.50
N SER A 498 6.82 -25.40 4.41
CA SER A 498 6.89 -24.84 3.07
C SER A 498 5.50 -24.65 2.49
N SER A 499 5.21 -23.52 1.84
CA SER A 499 3.89 -23.25 1.24
C SER A 499 3.98 -22.33 0.03
N ALA A 500 3.05 -22.50 -0.92
CA ALA A 500 2.85 -21.62 -2.05
C ALA A 500 2.04 -20.36 -1.69
N SER A 501 1.42 -20.35 -0.52
CA SER A 501 0.71 -19.20 0.05
C SER A 501 1.69 -18.37 0.88
N VAL A 502 1.91 -17.13 0.48
CA VAL A 502 2.75 -16.15 1.21
C VAL A 502 1.93 -15.40 2.28
N PHE A 503 0.66 -15.76 2.51
CA PHE A 503 -0.18 -15.06 3.47
C PHE A 503 0.41 -15.19 4.88
N ALA A 504 0.59 -14.05 5.56
CA ALA A 504 1.10 -13.98 6.94
C ALA A 504 0.34 -14.90 7.91
N ILE A 505 -0.94 -15.18 7.62
CA ILE A 505 -1.78 -16.12 8.37
C ILE A 505 -1.21 -17.55 8.38
N ASP A 506 -0.68 -18.04 7.26
CA ASP A 506 -0.15 -19.42 7.18
C ASP A 506 1.23 -19.51 7.83
N GLN A 507 2.02 -18.43 7.79
CA GLN A 507 3.30 -18.32 8.50
C GLN A 507 3.10 -18.26 10.02
N HIS A 508 2.19 -17.42 10.51
CA HIS A 508 1.88 -17.35 11.95
C HIS A 508 1.29 -18.67 12.45
N LYS A 509 0.33 -19.25 11.72
CA LYS A 509 -0.26 -20.54 12.10
C LYS A 509 0.75 -21.69 12.11
N SER A 510 1.70 -21.73 11.17
CA SER A 510 2.69 -22.82 11.14
C SER A 510 3.68 -22.73 12.30
N ILE A 511 4.11 -21.51 12.68
CA ILE A 511 4.92 -21.28 13.88
C ILE A 511 4.12 -21.61 15.15
N ASP A 512 2.86 -21.18 15.22
CA ASP A 512 1.98 -21.46 16.37
C ASP A 512 1.73 -22.95 16.59
N VAL A 513 1.73 -23.75 15.51
CA VAL A 513 1.58 -25.22 15.54
C VAL A 513 2.90 -25.94 15.84
N GLY A 514 4.03 -25.22 15.81
CA GLY A 514 5.33 -25.69 16.28
C GLY A 514 6.41 -25.85 15.21
N ALA A 515 6.27 -25.27 14.02
CA ALA A 515 7.36 -25.17 13.06
C ALA A 515 8.44 -24.18 13.53
N ASP A 516 9.71 -24.47 13.25
CA ASP A 516 10.84 -23.61 13.63
C ASP A 516 11.14 -22.52 12.59
N ALA A 517 10.77 -22.77 11.33
CA ALA A 517 10.95 -21.83 10.23
C ALA A 517 9.93 -22.03 9.11
N PHE A 518 9.89 -21.07 8.21
CA PHE A 518 9.04 -21.07 7.02
C PHE A 518 9.86 -20.86 5.76
N LEU A 519 9.60 -21.66 4.72
CA LEU A 519 10.28 -21.63 3.42
C LEU A 519 9.25 -21.39 2.30
N PRO A 520 9.16 -20.17 1.74
CA PRO A 520 8.19 -19.86 0.68
C PRO A 520 8.49 -20.64 -0.61
N LYS A 521 7.44 -20.99 -1.35
CA LYS A 521 7.57 -21.57 -2.70
C LYS A 521 7.40 -20.48 -3.77
N PRO A 522 8.20 -20.48 -4.86
CA PRO A 522 9.20 -21.48 -5.24
C PRO A 522 10.43 -21.44 -4.32
N ILE A 523 11.00 -22.61 -4.06
CA ILE A 523 12.15 -22.76 -3.16
C ILE A 523 13.39 -22.18 -3.86
N GLU A 524 13.96 -21.15 -3.24
CA GLU A 524 15.23 -20.55 -3.64
C GLU A 524 16.39 -21.28 -2.95
N ALA A 525 17.41 -21.64 -3.72
CA ALA A 525 18.50 -22.51 -3.25
C ALA A 525 19.29 -21.86 -2.11
N GLU A 526 19.53 -20.55 -2.21
CA GLU A 526 20.28 -19.76 -1.25
C GLU A 526 19.59 -19.74 0.12
N ASN A 527 18.26 -19.55 0.13
CA ASN A 527 17.46 -19.53 1.35
C ASN A 527 17.44 -20.91 2.03
N LEU A 528 17.30 -21.98 1.24
CA LEU A 528 17.32 -23.34 1.76
C LEU A 528 18.70 -23.69 2.36
N LEU A 529 19.79 -23.38 1.65
CA LEU A 529 21.14 -23.67 2.12
C LEU A 529 21.49 -22.84 3.35
N GLU A 530 21.11 -21.56 3.41
CA GLU A 530 21.33 -20.76 4.61
C GLU A 530 20.56 -21.31 5.82
N MET A 531 19.32 -21.76 5.61
CA MET A 531 18.52 -22.38 6.65
C MET A 531 19.15 -23.68 7.17
N LEU A 532 19.61 -24.54 6.25
CA LEU A 532 20.34 -25.76 6.61
C LEU A 532 21.63 -25.44 7.40
N ARG A 533 22.37 -24.40 6.99
CA ARG A 533 23.56 -23.94 7.70
C ARG A 533 23.25 -23.57 9.15
N GLN A 534 22.20 -22.78 9.37
CA GLN A 534 21.84 -22.27 10.68
C GLN A 534 21.31 -23.36 11.61
N PHE A 535 20.35 -24.15 11.15
CA PHE A 535 19.70 -25.16 12.00
C PHE A 535 20.54 -26.40 12.23
N LEU A 536 21.34 -26.82 11.24
CA LEU A 536 22.21 -28.00 11.35
C LEU A 536 23.65 -27.65 11.72
N GLN A 537 23.96 -26.36 11.91
CA GLN A 537 25.28 -25.83 12.27
C GLN A 537 26.38 -26.33 11.32
N LEU A 538 26.14 -26.22 10.02
CA LEU A 538 27.03 -26.75 9.00
C LEU A 538 28.12 -25.75 8.63
N GLU A 539 29.31 -26.28 8.32
CA GLU A 539 30.37 -25.53 7.65
C GLU A 539 30.42 -25.96 6.19
N TRP A 540 30.09 -25.05 5.28
CA TRP A 540 30.09 -25.32 3.84
C TRP A 540 31.51 -25.49 3.30
N ILE A 541 31.64 -26.40 2.34
CA ILE A 541 32.84 -26.60 1.53
C ILE A 541 32.56 -25.95 0.17
N PHE A 542 33.43 -25.04 -0.22
CA PHE A 542 33.31 -24.27 -1.46
C PHE A 542 34.33 -24.76 -2.50
N ASP A 543 34.01 -24.63 -3.78
CA ASP A 543 34.94 -24.96 -4.86
C ASP A 543 36.17 -24.04 -4.80
N ALA A 544 37.34 -24.63 -4.54
CA ALA A 544 38.63 -23.95 -4.41
C ALA A 544 39.10 -23.24 -5.70
N LYS A 545 38.43 -23.48 -6.85
CA LYS A 545 38.73 -22.73 -8.09
C LYS A 545 38.44 -21.23 -7.96
N VAL A 546 37.52 -20.82 -7.08
CA VAL A 546 37.25 -19.39 -6.83
C VAL A 546 38.25 -18.79 -5.82
N GLU A 547 38.79 -19.58 -4.90
CA GLU A 547 39.87 -19.14 -3.99
C GLU A 547 41.19 -18.89 -4.71
N ALA A 548 41.49 -19.63 -5.78
CA ALA A 548 42.66 -19.34 -6.63
C ALA A 548 42.51 -17.98 -7.36
N ILE A 549 41.28 -17.63 -7.78
CA ILE A 549 40.99 -16.33 -8.40
C ILE A 549 40.98 -15.21 -7.34
N LYS A 550 40.53 -15.49 -6.11
CA LYS A 550 40.53 -14.54 -4.98
C LYS A 550 41.92 -14.27 -4.40
N LYS A 551 42.79 -15.27 -4.25
CA LYS A 551 44.18 -15.04 -3.81
C LYS A 551 44.99 -14.18 -4.78
N ILE A 552 44.66 -14.21 -6.08
CA ILE A 552 45.26 -13.33 -7.08
C ILE A 552 44.69 -11.89 -7.00
N SER A 553 43.46 -11.71 -6.53
CA SER A 553 42.78 -10.40 -6.51
C SER A 553 42.84 -9.65 -5.17
N THR A 554 43.16 -10.31 -4.04
CA THR A 554 43.28 -9.62 -2.74
C THR A 554 44.71 -9.29 -2.29
N ASP A 555 45.75 -9.95 -2.82
CA ASP A 555 47.16 -9.58 -2.55
C ASP A 555 47.79 -8.68 -3.64
N GLY A 556 47.03 -8.35 -4.69
CA GLY A 556 47.52 -7.60 -5.86
C GLY A 556 47.34 -6.08 -5.83
N PHE A 557 46.74 -5.49 -4.79
CA PHE A 557 46.47 -4.04 -4.76
C PHE A 557 47.57 -3.18 -4.13
N ASN A 558 48.80 -3.70 -3.94
CA ASN A 558 49.87 -2.87 -3.39
C ASN A 558 51.30 -3.11 -3.91
N GLN A 559 51.48 -3.68 -5.10
CA GLN A 559 52.77 -3.57 -5.81
C GLN A 559 52.56 -3.27 -7.28
N GLN A 560 53.05 -2.10 -7.72
CA GLN A 560 53.35 -1.80 -9.11
C GLN A 560 54.36 -2.84 -9.63
N ASN A 561 53.88 -3.91 -10.25
CA ASN A 561 54.72 -4.74 -11.11
C ASN A 561 54.38 -4.39 -12.56
N GLU A 562 55.36 -3.88 -13.29
CA GLU A 562 55.28 -3.69 -14.73
C GLU A 562 54.90 -5.02 -15.40
N MET A 563 53.77 -5.01 -16.09
CA MET A 563 53.29 -6.16 -16.83
C MET A 563 54.20 -6.38 -18.03
N ILE A 564 54.87 -7.54 -18.10
CA ILE A 564 55.70 -7.91 -19.25
C ILE A 564 54.76 -8.49 -20.32
N TYR A 565 54.85 -7.95 -21.53
CA TYR A 565 54.01 -8.29 -22.68
C TYR A 565 54.87 -8.90 -23.82
N PRO A 566 54.26 -9.71 -24.71
CA PRO A 566 54.97 -10.37 -25.80
C PRO A 566 55.46 -9.39 -26.88
N SER A 567 56.24 -9.87 -27.84
CA SER A 567 56.81 -9.01 -28.90
C SER A 567 55.72 -8.36 -29.76
N LYS A 568 56.07 -7.26 -30.42
CA LYS A 568 55.12 -6.46 -31.21
C LYS A 568 54.45 -7.27 -32.33
N GLU A 569 55.15 -8.24 -32.90
CA GLU A 569 54.64 -9.14 -33.92
C GLU A 569 53.49 -10.01 -33.37
N VAL A 570 53.65 -10.57 -32.17
CA VAL A 570 52.63 -11.39 -31.51
C VAL A 570 51.42 -10.55 -31.07
N LEU A 571 51.66 -9.31 -30.62
CA LEU A 571 50.58 -8.38 -30.29
C LEU A 571 49.76 -7.96 -31.53
N GLN A 572 50.42 -7.77 -32.68
CA GLN A 572 49.72 -7.48 -33.94
C GLN A 572 48.89 -8.67 -34.42
N GLU A 573 49.40 -9.89 -34.31
CA GLU A 573 48.65 -11.11 -34.61
C GLU A 573 47.42 -11.27 -33.68
N LEU A 574 47.58 -11.00 -32.38
CA LEU A 574 46.46 -11.00 -31.43
C LEU A 574 45.42 -9.92 -31.73
N LEU A 575 45.85 -8.74 -32.21
CA LEU A 575 44.94 -7.67 -32.59
C LEU A 575 44.14 -8.04 -33.85
N GLU A 576 44.78 -8.62 -34.86
CA GLU A 576 44.11 -9.11 -36.07
C GLU A 576 43.09 -10.22 -35.72
N LEU A 577 43.49 -11.22 -34.94
CA LEU A 577 42.59 -12.28 -34.48
C LEU A 577 41.41 -11.73 -33.65
N SER A 578 41.65 -10.69 -32.84
CA SER A 578 40.60 -10.02 -32.07
C SER A 578 39.61 -9.27 -32.96
N GLN A 579 40.09 -8.58 -34.00
CA GLN A 579 39.26 -7.85 -34.95
C GLN A 579 38.43 -8.80 -35.84
N ASP A 580 39.00 -9.96 -36.17
CA ASP A 580 38.33 -11.03 -36.93
C ASP A 580 37.40 -11.89 -36.05
N GLY A 581 37.46 -11.73 -34.73
CA GLY A 581 36.59 -12.42 -33.76
C GLY A 581 36.93 -13.90 -33.57
N ASP A 582 38.16 -14.31 -33.89
CA ASP A 582 38.62 -15.70 -33.82
C ASP A 582 39.13 -16.06 -32.41
N ILE A 583 38.16 -16.22 -31.48
CA ILE A 583 38.41 -16.47 -30.06
C ILE A 583 39.19 -17.77 -29.84
N GLN A 584 39.00 -18.78 -30.69
CA GLN A 584 39.66 -20.08 -30.52
C GLN A 584 41.16 -19.94 -30.76
N ASN A 585 41.56 -19.25 -31.83
CA ASN A 585 42.97 -18.99 -32.10
C ASN A 585 43.61 -18.02 -31.09
N ILE A 586 42.83 -17.06 -30.53
CA ILE A 586 43.32 -16.20 -29.44
C ILE A 586 43.64 -17.00 -28.18
N LEU A 587 42.79 -17.97 -27.82
CA LEU A 587 43.01 -18.82 -26.65
C LEU A 587 44.20 -19.77 -26.86
N GLU A 588 44.35 -20.34 -28.05
CA GLU A 588 45.52 -21.18 -28.39
C GLU A 588 46.82 -20.36 -28.35
N LEU A 589 46.82 -19.13 -28.88
CA LEU A 589 47.99 -18.25 -28.84
C LEU A 589 48.29 -17.76 -27.42
N ALA A 590 47.27 -17.51 -26.59
CA ALA A 590 47.43 -17.20 -25.17
C ALA A 590 48.11 -18.36 -24.43
N GLU A 591 47.68 -19.60 -24.67
CA GLU A 591 48.28 -20.79 -24.06
C GLU A 591 49.75 -20.96 -24.49
N GLN A 592 50.06 -20.71 -25.76
CA GLN A 592 51.44 -20.73 -26.27
C GLN A 592 52.32 -19.65 -25.63
N ILE A 593 51.79 -18.43 -25.45
CA ILE A 593 52.49 -17.33 -24.76
C ILE A 593 52.79 -17.72 -23.30
N SER A 594 51.81 -18.30 -22.60
CA SER A 594 51.97 -18.79 -21.22
C SER A 594 53.00 -19.92 -21.12
N ALA A 595 53.06 -20.81 -22.12
CA ALA A 595 54.02 -21.90 -22.16
C ALA A 595 55.45 -21.45 -22.50
N SER A 596 55.60 -20.33 -23.21
CA SER A 596 56.89 -19.84 -23.73
C SER A 596 57.75 -19.10 -22.71
N ASP A 597 57.14 -18.28 -21.83
CA ASP A 597 57.85 -17.56 -20.77
C ASP A 597 56.92 -17.38 -19.56
N GLU A 598 57.37 -17.87 -18.40
CA GLU A 598 56.64 -17.78 -17.13
C GLU A 598 56.34 -16.32 -16.72
N LYS A 599 57.13 -15.36 -17.23
CA LYS A 599 56.93 -13.92 -17.00
C LYS A 599 55.77 -13.32 -17.81
N LEU A 600 55.34 -13.97 -18.89
CA LEU A 600 54.21 -13.55 -19.73
C LEU A 600 52.87 -14.13 -19.26
N ASN A 601 52.88 -14.93 -18.17
CA ASN A 601 51.67 -15.55 -17.64
C ASN A 601 50.60 -14.55 -17.23
N LEU A 602 50.99 -13.41 -16.65
CA LEU A 602 50.05 -12.34 -16.30
C LEU A 602 49.33 -11.79 -17.54
N PHE A 603 50.06 -11.62 -18.65
CA PHE A 603 49.51 -11.14 -19.92
C PHE A 603 48.59 -12.19 -20.55
N SER A 604 49.04 -13.43 -20.62
CA SER A 604 48.24 -14.54 -21.14
C SER A 604 46.97 -14.80 -20.32
N GLN A 605 47.01 -14.69 -18.99
CA GLN A 605 45.83 -14.86 -18.14
C GLN A 605 44.80 -13.77 -18.37
N GLN A 606 45.22 -12.50 -18.49
CA GLN A 606 44.30 -11.41 -18.82
C GLN A 606 43.74 -11.55 -20.24
N LEU A 607 44.56 -11.94 -21.21
CA LEU A 607 44.14 -12.22 -22.57
C LEU A 607 43.11 -13.36 -22.62
N THR A 608 43.40 -14.47 -21.93
CA THR A 608 42.52 -15.64 -21.80
C THR A 608 41.20 -15.28 -21.12
N GLN A 609 41.25 -14.49 -20.04
CA GLN A 609 40.06 -14.05 -19.32
C GLN A 609 39.17 -13.16 -20.18
N LEU A 610 39.76 -12.22 -20.94
CA LEU A 610 39.02 -11.34 -21.82
C LEU A 610 38.43 -12.11 -23.02
N ALA A 611 39.18 -13.07 -23.57
CA ALA A 611 38.73 -13.93 -24.67
C ALA A 611 37.64 -14.93 -24.25
N SER A 612 37.81 -15.62 -23.11
CA SER A 612 36.84 -16.62 -22.61
C SER A 612 35.51 -15.99 -22.20
N ASN A 613 35.53 -14.72 -21.80
CA ASN A 613 34.34 -13.94 -21.46
C ASN A 613 33.77 -13.16 -22.66
N PHE A 614 34.24 -13.44 -23.89
CA PHE A 614 33.77 -12.82 -25.14
C PHE A 614 33.89 -11.27 -25.14
N GLN A 615 34.82 -10.71 -24.38
CA GLN A 615 35.00 -9.26 -24.23
C GLN A 615 35.92 -8.68 -25.32
N LEU A 616 35.63 -8.95 -26.60
CA LEU A 616 36.49 -8.62 -27.76
C LEU A 616 36.95 -7.16 -27.79
N LYS A 617 36.05 -6.21 -27.53
CA LYS A 617 36.40 -4.77 -27.55
C LYS A 617 37.35 -4.35 -26.43
N ARG A 618 37.25 -5.00 -25.27
CA ARG A 618 38.21 -4.81 -24.16
C ARG A 618 39.53 -5.52 -24.45
N LEU A 619 39.49 -6.66 -25.13
CA LEU A 619 40.67 -7.39 -25.58
C LEU A 619 41.46 -6.56 -26.61
N GLU A 620 40.80 -5.93 -27.59
CA GLU A 620 41.41 -4.96 -28.52
C GLU A 620 42.06 -3.79 -27.77
N THR A 621 41.30 -3.14 -26.89
CA THR A 621 41.80 -2.00 -26.10
C THR A 621 42.99 -2.39 -25.23
N PHE A 622 42.97 -3.60 -24.67
CA PHE A 622 44.05 -4.14 -23.86
C PHE A 622 45.31 -4.42 -24.68
N ILE A 623 45.18 -4.99 -25.88
CA ILE A 623 46.31 -5.27 -26.77
C ILE A 623 46.91 -3.97 -27.33
N GLU A 624 46.08 -3.01 -27.75
CA GLU A 624 46.50 -1.72 -28.31
C GLU A 624 47.35 -0.88 -27.33
N GLN A 625 47.16 -1.06 -26.03
CA GLN A 625 47.95 -0.38 -24.99
C GLN A 625 49.44 -0.73 -25.02
N TYR A 626 49.79 -1.90 -25.59
CA TYR A 626 51.17 -2.41 -25.61
C TYR A 626 51.79 -2.45 -27.01
N ILE A 627 51.03 -2.06 -28.05
CA ILE A 627 51.51 -1.96 -29.44
C ILE A 627 52.15 -0.59 -29.74
N ASN A 628 51.77 0.45 -28.99
CA ASN A 628 52.14 1.86 -29.23
C ASN A 628 53.44 2.30 -28.54
#